data_AF-A0A3M0XI61-F1
#
_entry.id   AF-A0A3M0XI61-F1
#
_cell.length_a   1.000
_cell.length_b   1.000
_cell.length_c   1.000
_cell.angle_alpha   90.00
_cell.angle_beta   90.00
_cell.angle_gamma   90.00
#
_symmetry.space_group_name_H-M   'P 1'
#
loop_
_entity.id
_entity.type
_entity.pdbx_description
1 polymer ?
#
loop_
_entity_poly.entity_id
_entity_poly.type
_entity_poly.pdbx_seq_one_letter_code
_entity_poly.pdbx_strand_id
1 'polypeptide(L)' 'IHTDMQRGFIRAEVVSYEDLIALGGMAEARAKGKLRLEGKDYVVQDGDILHVRFNI' A
#
# COMPACT_ATOMS: atom_id res chain seq x y z
N ILE A 1 -12.78 -1.82 -5.95
CA ILE A 1 -12.51 -1.51 -4.53
C ILE A 1 -13.59 -0.57 -4.00
N HIS A 2 -13.66 0.71 -4.38
CA HIS A 2 -14.87 1.56 -4.19
C HIS A 2 -14.78 2.85 -5.02
N THR A 3 -15.90 3.41 -5.49
CA THR A 3 -15.93 4.70 -6.24
C THR A 3 -15.59 5.90 -5.36
N ASP A 4 -15.92 5.82 -4.08
CA ASP A 4 -15.74 6.93 -3.13
C ASP A 4 -14.28 7.18 -2.75
N MET A 5 -13.39 6.24 -3.06
CA MET A 5 -11.96 6.37 -2.80
C MET A 5 -11.36 7.60 -3.48
N GLN A 6 -11.86 8.03 -4.63
CA GLN A 6 -11.32 9.22 -5.32
C GLN A 6 -11.43 10.49 -4.47
N ARG A 7 -12.54 10.63 -3.73
CA ARG A 7 -12.80 11.77 -2.84
C ARG A 7 -12.20 11.55 -1.45
N GLY A 8 -12.34 10.34 -0.92
CA GLY A 8 -11.95 9.97 0.43
C GLY A 8 -10.50 9.50 0.62
N PHE A 9 -9.68 9.45 -0.43
CA PHE A 9 -8.31 8.94 -0.33
C PHE A 9 -7.48 9.75 0.65
N ILE A 10 -6.88 9.05 1.61
CA ILE A 10 -5.92 9.61 2.58
C ILE A 10 -4.51 9.24 2.15
N ARG A 11 -4.22 7.94 2.02
CA ARG A 11 -2.90 7.39 1.65
C ARG A 11 -2.99 5.92 1.26
N ALA A 12 -1.99 5.42 0.55
CA ALA A 12 -1.82 4.00 0.28
C ALA A 12 -0.61 3.45 1.03
N GLU A 13 -0.77 2.32 1.73
CA GLU A 13 0.35 1.53 2.23
C GLU A 13 0.78 0.57 1.11
N VAL A 14 2.02 0.68 0.64
CA VAL A 14 2.55 -0.05 -0.53
C VAL A 14 3.75 -0.91 -0.13
N VAL A 15 3.72 -2.19 -0.52
CA VAL A 15 4.79 -3.16 -0.35
C VAL A 15 4.95 -3.93 -1.65
N SER A 16 6.18 -4.19 -2.10
CA SER A 16 6.41 -5.04 -3.28
C SER A 16 6.09 -6.50 -2.95
N TYR A 17 5.59 -7.26 -3.92
CA TYR A 17 5.31 -8.69 -3.77
C TYR A 17 6.53 -9.46 -3.26
N GLU A 18 7.71 -9.17 -3.80
CA GLU A 18 8.97 -9.80 -3.39
C GLU A 18 9.27 -9.58 -1.91
N ASP A 19 9.15 -8.34 -1.42
CA ASP A 19 9.35 -8.02 0.00
C ASP A 19 8.24 -8.67 0.85
N LEU A 20 6.99 -8.73 0.38
CA LEU A 20 5.92 -9.35 1.15
C LEU A 20 6.16 -10.85 1.35
N ILE A 21 6.53 -11.55 0.29
CA ILE A 21 6.82 -12.99 0.31
C ILE A 21 8.08 -13.27 1.13
N ALA A 22 9.14 -12.50 0.96
CA ALA A 22 10.38 -12.66 1.71
C ALA A 22 10.20 -12.41 3.22
N LEU A 23 9.28 -11.52 3.60
CA LEU A 23 9.04 -11.14 4.98
C LEU A 23 7.89 -11.89 5.64
N GLY A 24 7.10 -12.64 4.88
CA GLY A 24 6.01 -13.45 5.42
C GLY A 24 4.76 -12.64 5.79
N GLY A 25 4.62 -11.41 5.28
CA GLY A 25 3.39 -10.63 5.41
C GLY A 25 3.58 -9.13 5.71
N MET A 26 2.44 -8.42 5.75
CA MET A 26 2.40 -6.95 5.87
C MET A 26 2.91 -6.45 7.22
N ALA A 27 2.70 -7.21 8.31
CA ALA A 27 3.15 -6.83 9.65
C ALA A 27 4.68 -6.81 9.75
N GLU A 28 5.33 -7.84 9.22
CA GLU A 28 6.79 -7.95 9.14
C GLU A 28 7.38 -6.92 8.17
N ALA A 29 6.73 -6.69 7.02
CA ALA A 29 7.12 -5.62 6.09
C ALA A 29 7.06 -4.23 6.74
N ARG A 30 6.09 -3.99 7.61
CA ARG A 30 6.02 -2.76 8.43
C ARG A 30 7.14 -2.71 9.46
N ALA A 31 7.36 -3.79 10.20
CA ALA A 31 8.39 -3.85 11.25
C ALA A 31 9.80 -3.63 10.69
N LYS A 32 10.07 -4.12 9.46
CA LYS A 32 11.35 -3.94 8.78
C LYS A 32 11.42 -2.67 7.91
N GLY A 33 10.41 -1.80 7.95
CA GLY A 33 10.40 -0.53 7.23
C GLY A 33 10.31 -0.65 5.70
N LYS A 34 9.88 -1.81 5.18
CA LYS A 34 9.61 -2.00 3.74
C LYS A 34 8.23 -1.52 3.32
N LEU A 35 7.33 -1.29 4.27
CA LEU A 35 6.03 -0.69 4.02
C LEU A 35 6.16 0.81 3.78
N ARG A 36 5.87 1.23 2.55
CA ARG A 36 5.89 2.62 2.13
C ARG A 36 4.51 3.24 2.26
N LEU A 37 4.47 4.53 2.55
CA LEU A 37 3.24 5.32 2.55
C LEU A 37 3.28 6.23 1.32
N GLU A 38 2.41 5.96 0.38
CA GLU A 38 2.37 6.62 -0.91
C GLU A 38 1.12 7.50 -1.04
N GLY A 39 1.30 8.63 -1.72
CA GLY A 39 0.25 9.63 -1.96
C GLY A 39 -0.60 9.34 -3.19
N LYS A 40 -1.43 10.31 -3.58
CA LYS A 40 -2.32 10.20 -4.76
C LYS A 40 -1.56 10.13 -6.09
N ASP A 41 -0.38 10.71 -6.14
CA ASP A 41 0.44 10.83 -7.35
C ASP A 41 1.37 9.62 -7.57
N TYR A 42 1.34 8.64 -6.66
CA TYR A 42 2.16 7.45 -6.79
C TYR A 42 1.69 6.58 -7.95
N VAL A 43 2.61 6.29 -8.87
CA VAL A 43 2.37 5.37 -9.98
C VAL A 43 2.67 3.95 -9.51
N VAL A 44 1.60 3.18 -9.36
CA VAL A 44 1.65 1.76 -8.98
C VAL A 44 2.52 0.98 -9.96
N GLN A 45 3.45 0.19 -9.42
CA GLN A 45 4.31 -0.69 -10.19
C GLN A 45 3.73 -2.10 -10.23
N ASP A 46 4.15 -2.87 -11.23
CA ASP A 46 3.76 -4.28 -11.31
C ASP A 46 4.26 -5.05 -10.07
N GLY A 47 3.40 -5.91 -9.53
CA GLY A 47 3.68 -6.64 -8.30
C GLY A 47 3.60 -5.81 -7.01
N ASP A 48 3.16 -4.56 -7.04
CA ASP A 48 2.86 -3.82 -5.80
C ASP A 48 1.60 -4.36 -5.12
N ILE A 49 1.69 -4.51 -3.80
CA ILE A 49 0.57 -4.85 -2.92
C ILE A 49 0.20 -3.60 -2.13
N LEU A 50 -1.05 -3.17 -2.30
CA LEU A 50 -1.54 -1.91 -1.76
C LEU A 50 -2.66 -2.12 -0.75
N HIS A 51 -2.58 -1.40 0.36
CA HIS A 51 -3.69 -1.20 1.29
C HIS A 51 -4.04 0.29 1.32
N VAL A 52 -5.14 0.64 0.66
CA VAL A 52 -5.58 2.04 0.56
C VAL A 52 -6.42 2.42 1.78
N ARG A 53 -6.00 3.48 2.47
CA ARG A 53 -6.74 4.12 3.55
C ARG A 53 -7.56 5.25 2.96
N PHE A 54 -8.88 5.14 3.08
CA PHE A 54 -9.81 6.19 2.71
C PHE A 54 -10.79 6.42 3.87
N ASN A 55 -11.33 7.63 3.95
CA ASN A 55 -12.43 7.96 4.85
C ASN A 55 -13.53 8.64 4.05
N ILE A 56 -14.79 8.32 4.37
CA ILE A 56 -15.97 8.91 3.75
C ILE A 56 -16.57 10.00 4.63
#